data_AF-A0A2S7Q1Y9-F1
#
_entry.id   AF-A0A2S7Q1Y9-F1
#
_cell.length_a   1.000
_cell.length_b   1.000
_cell.length_c   1.000
_cell.angle_alpha   90.00
_cell.angle_beta   90.00
_cell.angle_gamma   90.00
#
_symmetry.space_group_name_H-M   'P 1'
#
loop_
_entity.id
_entity.type
_entity.pdbx_description
1 polymer ?
#
loop_
_entity_poly.entity_id
_entity_poly.type
_entity_poly.pdbx_seq_one_letter_code
_entity_poly.pdbx_strand_id
1 'polypeptide(L)'
;MLIRDNEKLPDSVFLPVFGFEYKDPADFYNLISSDEFLNDVGQMLKSFATARTVPGIYESDVSPKEVFTSPVSEVFRIKIHGDQAKEATARAEWENFTKKLNGKKVLSGVSINLEERLFLGIVGWESLESRTEVEELKKKDLDWEDSFVVAFST
;
A
#
# COMPACT_ATOMS: atom_id res chain seq x y z
N MET A 1 17.22 -13.46 -4.96
CA MET A 1 16.25 -14.58 -4.98
C MET A 1 14.87 -13.98 -5.22
N LEU A 2 14.32 -14.16 -6.42
CA LEU A 2 12.99 -13.68 -6.80
C LEU A 2 11.96 -14.61 -6.14
N ILE A 3 11.47 -14.22 -4.97
CA ILE A 3 10.33 -14.89 -4.34
C ILE A 3 9.12 -14.60 -5.23
N ARG A 4 8.31 -15.62 -5.56
CA ARG A 4 7.11 -15.49 -6.40
C ARG A 4 5.97 -14.81 -5.65
N ASP A 5 5.01 -14.25 -6.37
CA ASP A 5 3.96 -13.37 -5.85
C ASP A 5 2.93 -14.01 -4.90
N ASN A 6 3.02 -15.29 -4.56
CA ASN A 6 2.03 -15.99 -3.72
C ASN A 6 2.65 -16.81 -2.56
N GLU A 7 3.92 -16.61 -2.22
CA GLU A 7 4.51 -17.26 -1.03
C GLU A 7 4.33 -16.38 0.20
N LYS A 8 3.76 -16.94 1.28
CA LYS A 8 3.77 -16.31 2.61
C LYS A 8 5.18 -15.82 2.89
N LEU A 9 5.33 -14.51 3.03
CA LEU A 9 6.60 -13.90 3.37
C LEU A 9 7.05 -14.49 4.72
N PRO A 10 8.29 -14.97 4.83
CA PRO A 10 8.83 -15.41 6.11
C PRO A 10 8.72 -14.27 7.13
N ASP A 11 8.33 -14.58 8.37
CA ASP A 11 8.16 -13.60 9.47
C ASP A 11 9.41 -12.72 9.72
N SER A 12 10.56 -13.12 9.20
CA SER A 12 11.85 -12.44 9.32
C SER A 12 12.20 -11.47 8.18
N VAL A 13 11.35 -11.31 7.15
CA VAL A 13 11.64 -10.41 6.02
C VAL A 13 11.25 -8.98 6.39
N PHE A 14 12.25 -8.12 6.58
CA PHE A 14 12.04 -6.68 6.67
C PHE A 14 11.57 -6.13 5.32
N LEU A 15 10.33 -5.64 5.27
CA LEU A 15 9.74 -5.03 4.08
C LEU A 15 9.48 -3.54 4.35
N PRO A 16 10.44 -2.66 4.05
CA PRO A 16 10.22 -1.23 4.23
C PRO A 16 9.16 -0.76 3.24
N VAL A 17 8.16 -0.05 3.76
CA VAL A 17 7.14 0.64 2.97
C VAL A 17 7.40 2.14 3.06
N PHE A 18 7.59 2.78 1.91
CA PHE A 18 7.77 4.22 1.81
C PHE A 18 6.55 4.85 1.14
N GLY A 19 5.96 5.84 1.79
CA GLY A 19 4.92 6.69 1.21
C GLY A 19 5.51 8.00 0.72
N PHE A 20 5.39 8.28 -0.57
CA PHE A 20 5.73 9.57 -1.16
C PHE A 20 4.45 10.25 -1.63
N GLU A 21 4.31 11.53 -1.31
CA GLU A 21 3.18 12.35 -1.75
C GLU A 21 3.72 13.51 -2.58
N TYR A 22 3.12 13.73 -3.75
CA TYR A 22 3.51 14.75 -4.71
C TYR A 22 2.27 15.24 -5.46
N LYS A 23 2.31 16.49 -5.92
CA LYS A 23 1.16 17.14 -6.57
C LYS A 23 1.06 16.77 -8.06
N ASP A 24 2.19 16.75 -8.75
CA ASP A 24 2.29 16.33 -10.14
C ASP A 24 3.35 15.22 -10.29
N PRO A 25 3.15 14.21 -11.15
CA PRO A 25 4.19 13.20 -11.44
C PRO A 25 5.56 13.80 -11.79
N ALA A 26 5.61 14.94 -12.48
CA ALA A 26 6.85 15.64 -12.80
C ALA A 26 7.59 16.11 -11.54
N ASP A 27 6.89 16.49 -10.47
CA ASP A 27 7.51 16.89 -9.21
C ASP A 27 8.27 15.73 -8.57
N PHE A 28 7.70 14.53 -8.63
CA PHE A 28 8.38 13.31 -8.16
C PHE A 28 9.63 13.03 -8.97
N TYR A 29 9.55 13.07 -10.30
CA TYR A 29 10.70 12.82 -11.17
C TYR A 29 11.81 13.86 -10.99
N ASN A 30 11.45 15.13 -10.81
CA ASN A 30 12.40 16.20 -10.53
C ASN A 30 13.09 15.98 -9.18
N LEU A 31 12.34 15.59 -8.14
CA LEU A 31 12.89 15.28 -6.83
C LEU A 31 13.88 14.12 -6.89
N ILE A 32 13.50 12.97 -7.44
CA ILE A 32 14.37 11.78 -7.45
C ILE A 32 15.61 11.95 -8.34
N SER A 33 15.57 12.90 -9.28
CA SER A 33 16.69 13.23 -10.17
C SER A 33 17.58 14.35 -9.60
N SER A 34 17.21 14.95 -8.47
CA SER A 34 17.97 16.04 -7.85
C SER A 34 19.26 15.54 -7.18
N ASP A 35 20.29 16.38 -7.16
CA ASP A 35 21.55 16.08 -6.47
C ASP A 35 21.33 15.84 -4.97
N GLU A 36 20.40 16.57 -4.34
CA GLU A 36 20.04 16.39 -2.92
C GLU A 36 19.49 14.98 -2.67
N PHE A 37 18.52 14.55 -3.47
CA PHE A 37 18.00 13.19 -3.35
C PHE A 37 19.09 12.16 -3.66
N LEU A 38 19.87 12.33 -4.73
CA LEU A 38 20.89 11.35 -5.12
C LEU A 38 22.02 11.19 -4.10
N ASN A 39 22.40 12.27 -3.41
CA ASN A 39 23.51 12.27 -2.46
C ASN A 39 23.09 11.86 -1.04
N ASP A 40 21.85 12.16 -0.64
CA ASP A 40 21.38 11.91 0.72
C ASP A 40 20.38 10.73 0.76
N VAL A 41 19.12 11.01 0.45
CA VAL A 41 17.99 10.07 0.61
C VAL A 41 18.15 8.84 -0.28
N GLY A 42 18.57 9.04 -1.52
CA GLY A 42 18.81 8.02 -2.52
C GLY A 42 19.92 7.05 -2.11
N GLN A 43 20.99 7.51 -1.47
CA GLN A 43 22.03 6.60 -0.94
C GLN A 43 21.49 5.73 0.19
N MET A 44 20.69 6.30 1.10
CA MET A 44 20.02 5.56 2.17
C MET A 44 19.03 4.53 1.61
N LEU A 45 18.26 4.91 0.59
CA LEU A 45 17.26 4.04 -0.02
C LEU A 45 17.88 2.97 -0.93
N LYS A 46 19.10 3.18 -1.44
CA LYS A 46 19.76 2.29 -2.40
C LYS A 46 19.90 0.85 -1.90
N SER A 47 20.16 0.64 -0.60
CA SER A 47 20.23 -0.69 0.00
C SER A 47 18.88 -1.41 0.03
N PHE A 48 17.78 -0.66 -0.06
CA PHE A 48 16.41 -1.16 -0.13
C PHE A 48 15.88 -1.17 -1.57
N ALA A 49 16.49 -0.42 -2.49
CA ALA A 49 16.05 -0.22 -3.88
C ALA A 49 16.26 -1.43 -4.81
N THR A 50 16.88 -2.52 -4.33
CA THR A 50 16.80 -3.83 -5.03
C THR A 50 15.42 -4.49 -4.87
N ALA A 51 14.50 -3.84 -4.16
CA ALA A 51 13.13 -4.32 -3.93
C ALA A 51 12.26 -4.24 -5.20
N ARG A 52 11.16 -5.01 -5.16
CA ARG A 52 10.16 -5.10 -6.24
C ARG A 52 9.61 -3.73 -6.63
N THR A 53 9.07 -3.65 -7.83
CA THR A 53 8.38 -2.48 -8.39
C THR A 53 7.34 -1.97 -7.40
N VAL A 54 7.47 -0.70 -6.99
CA VAL A 54 6.59 -0.05 -6.01
C VAL A 54 5.33 0.45 -6.74
N PRO A 55 4.11 0.19 -6.23
CA PRO A 55 2.89 0.69 -6.85
C PRO A 55 2.80 2.22 -6.68
N GLY A 56 2.72 2.93 -7.81
CA GLY A 56 2.37 4.35 -7.86
C GLY A 56 0.85 4.50 -7.95
N ILE A 57 0.25 5.26 -7.04
CA ILE A 57 -1.19 5.51 -6.97
C ILE A 57 -1.45 6.97 -7.32
N TYR A 58 -2.56 7.21 -8.01
CA TYR A 58 -3.06 8.55 -8.33
C TYR A 58 -4.46 8.74 -7.75
N GLU A 59 -4.82 9.98 -7.41
CA GLU A 59 -6.14 10.37 -6.87
C GLU A 59 -6.57 9.56 -5.63
N SER A 60 -5.77 9.62 -4.56
CA SER A 60 -6.16 9.02 -3.28
C SER A 60 -7.09 9.94 -2.48
N ASP A 61 -8.06 9.35 -1.79
CA ASP A 61 -9.04 10.07 -0.97
C ASP A 61 -8.43 10.80 0.25
N VAL A 62 -7.26 10.34 0.73
CA VAL A 62 -6.52 10.91 1.86
C VAL A 62 -5.02 10.98 1.55
N SER A 63 -4.27 11.75 2.34
CA SER A 63 -2.80 11.77 2.24
C SER A 63 -2.19 10.47 2.78
N PRO A 64 -1.16 9.89 2.13
CA PRO A 64 -0.40 8.76 2.67
C PRO A 64 0.13 9.01 4.10
N LYS A 65 0.49 10.25 4.43
CA LYS A 65 0.97 10.64 5.76
C LYS A 65 -0.07 10.33 6.84
N GLU A 66 -1.35 10.52 6.55
CA GLU A 66 -2.41 10.28 7.52
C GLU A 66 -2.47 8.80 7.92
N VAL A 67 -2.26 7.90 6.95
CA VAL A 67 -2.29 6.45 7.15
C VAL A 67 -0.99 5.94 7.76
N PHE A 68 0.16 6.29 7.20
CA PHE A 68 1.47 5.79 7.65
C PHE A 68 1.94 6.36 9.00
N THR A 69 1.28 7.40 9.52
CA THR A 69 1.49 7.85 10.91
C THR A 69 0.72 7.01 11.94
N SER A 70 -0.08 6.04 11.50
CA SER A 70 -0.80 5.15 12.40
C SER A 70 0.15 4.10 13.00
N PRO A 71 -0.01 3.71 14.27
CA PRO A 71 0.83 2.69 14.92
C PRO A 71 0.92 1.38 14.14
N VAL A 72 -0.18 0.97 13.50
CA VAL A 72 -0.20 -0.18 12.61
C VAL A 72 -0.84 0.24 11.29
N SER A 73 -0.24 -0.13 10.17
CA SER A 73 -0.82 0.00 8.84
C SER A 73 -0.99 -1.38 8.22
N GLU A 74 -2.08 -1.60 7.52
CA GLU A 74 -2.33 -2.83 6.78
C GLU A 74 -2.58 -2.52 5.32
N VAL A 75 -1.85 -3.21 4.46
CA VAL A 75 -1.85 -3.01 3.02
C VAL A 75 -2.55 -4.20 2.36
N PHE A 76 -3.52 -3.91 1.50
CA PHE A 76 -4.31 -4.86 0.73
C PHE A 76 -3.93 -4.70 -0.74
N ARG A 77 -3.50 -5.79 -1.39
CA ARG A 77 -3.23 -5.82 -2.83
C ARG A 77 -4.22 -6.76 -3.51
N ILE A 78 -4.86 -6.27 -4.56
CA ILE A 78 -5.75 -7.08 -5.40
C ILE A 78 -5.26 -6.98 -6.84
N LYS A 79 -4.91 -8.11 -7.44
CA LYS A 79 -4.50 -8.17 -8.84
C LYS A 79 -5.71 -7.96 -9.75
N ILE A 80 -5.70 -6.89 -10.53
CA ILE A 80 -6.77 -6.58 -11.49
C ILE A 80 -6.34 -6.83 -12.94
N HIS A 81 -5.04 -6.95 -13.22
CA HIS A 81 -4.48 -7.26 -14.56
C HIS A 81 -4.98 -6.36 -15.71
N GLY A 82 -5.47 -5.16 -15.40
CA GLY A 82 -6.06 -4.22 -16.38
C GLY A 82 -7.54 -4.47 -16.72
N ASP A 83 -8.20 -5.42 -16.05
CA ASP A 83 -9.63 -5.69 -16.20
C ASP A 83 -10.46 -4.63 -15.45
N GLN A 84 -11.21 -3.82 -16.21
CA GLN A 84 -12.06 -2.77 -15.67
C GLN A 84 -13.20 -3.30 -14.79
N ALA A 85 -13.72 -4.50 -15.06
CA ALA A 85 -14.76 -5.10 -14.23
C ALA A 85 -14.17 -5.54 -12.88
N LYS A 86 -12.96 -6.10 -12.88
CA LYS A 86 -12.24 -6.41 -11.63
C LYS A 86 -11.89 -5.13 -10.85
N GLU A 87 -11.49 -4.07 -11.53
CA GLU A 87 -11.24 -2.77 -10.88
C GLU A 87 -12.51 -2.24 -10.20
N ALA A 88 -13.64 -2.24 -10.90
CA ALA A 88 -14.93 -1.79 -10.37
C ALA A 88 -15.37 -2.63 -9.15
N THR A 89 -15.24 -3.96 -9.22
CA THR A 89 -15.52 -4.85 -8.09
C THR A 89 -14.61 -4.56 -6.91
N ALA A 90 -13.30 -4.43 -7.13
CA ALA A 90 -12.34 -4.13 -6.06
C ALA A 90 -12.65 -2.80 -5.34
N ARG A 91 -13.01 -1.76 -6.11
CA ARG A 91 -13.43 -0.47 -5.56
C ARG A 91 -14.72 -0.58 -4.75
N ALA A 92 -15.75 -1.22 -5.28
CA ALA A 92 -17.04 -1.37 -4.60
C ALA A 92 -16.91 -2.14 -3.27
N GLU A 93 -16.13 -3.22 -3.27
CA GLU A 93 -15.88 -3.99 -2.06
C GLU A 93 -15.01 -3.24 -1.05
N TRP A 94 -14.01 -2.49 -1.51
CA TRP A 94 -13.25 -1.59 -0.65
C TRP A 94 -14.14 -0.53 0.01
N GLU A 95 -15.03 0.10 -0.74
CA GLU A 95 -16.02 1.04 -0.17
C GLU A 95 -16.93 0.36 0.86
N ASN A 96 -17.40 -0.85 0.59
CA ASN A 96 -18.24 -1.61 1.52
C ASN A 96 -17.49 -2.01 2.79
N PHE A 97 -16.21 -2.36 2.66
CA PHE A 97 -15.33 -2.67 3.78
C PHE A 97 -15.07 -1.42 4.63
N THR A 98 -14.62 -0.33 4.01
CA THR A 98 -14.26 0.92 4.70
C THR A 98 -15.45 1.59 5.40
N LYS A 99 -16.66 1.48 4.87
CA LYS A 99 -17.89 1.91 5.56
C LYS A 99 -18.09 1.25 6.92
N LYS A 100 -17.64 -0.01 7.09
CA LYS A 100 -17.72 -0.75 8.36
C LYS A 100 -16.63 -0.36 9.35
N LEU A 101 -15.61 0.38 8.90
CA LEU A 101 -14.49 0.81 9.75
C LEU A 101 -14.79 2.07 10.57
N ASN A 102 -15.98 2.67 10.47
CA ASN A 102 -16.39 3.82 11.30
C ASN A 102 -15.39 4.99 11.32
N GLY A 103 -14.85 5.38 10.16
CA GLY A 103 -13.99 6.57 10.05
C GLY A 103 -12.51 6.34 10.36
N LYS A 104 -12.03 5.09 10.38
CA LYS A 104 -10.59 4.81 10.33
C LYS A 104 -9.96 5.43 9.08
N LYS A 105 -8.66 5.73 9.18
CA LYS A 105 -7.90 6.34 8.09
C LYS A 105 -7.67 5.32 7.00
N VAL A 106 -8.19 5.59 5.81
CA VAL A 106 -8.17 4.64 4.69
C VAL A 106 -7.69 5.35 3.44
N LEU A 107 -6.78 4.70 2.72
CA LEU A 107 -6.25 5.14 1.43
C LEU A 107 -6.51 4.04 0.41
N SER A 108 -6.90 4.38 -0.81
CA SER A 108 -6.87 3.41 -1.90
C SER A 108 -6.54 4.04 -3.23
N GLY A 109 -6.25 3.18 -4.20
CA GLY A 109 -6.21 3.54 -5.60
C GLY A 109 -5.55 2.45 -6.43
N VAL A 110 -5.37 2.73 -7.72
CA VAL A 110 -4.92 1.72 -8.69
C VAL A 110 -3.53 2.05 -9.17
N SER A 111 -2.67 1.04 -9.26
CA SER A 111 -1.33 1.21 -9.77
C SER A 111 -1.34 1.69 -11.22
N ILE A 112 -0.56 2.73 -11.50
CA ILE A 112 -0.43 3.29 -12.86
C ILE A 112 0.85 2.83 -13.57
N ASN A 113 1.84 2.35 -12.82
CA ASN A 113 3.19 2.07 -13.32
C ASN A 113 3.54 0.58 -13.39
N LEU A 114 2.64 -0.32 -12.96
CA LEU A 114 2.85 -1.77 -12.99
C LEU A 114 2.21 -2.39 -14.23
N GLU A 115 2.92 -3.32 -14.88
CA GLU A 115 2.38 -4.12 -15.99
C GLU A 115 1.20 -4.98 -15.52
N GLU A 116 1.38 -5.69 -14.41
CA GLU A 116 0.27 -6.30 -13.68
C GLU A 116 -0.39 -5.24 -12.78
N ARG A 117 -1.42 -4.57 -13.30
CA ARG A 117 -2.13 -3.54 -12.51
C ARG A 117 -2.74 -4.13 -11.25
N LEU A 118 -2.60 -3.40 -10.15
CA LEU A 118 -3.09 -3.72 -8.82
C LEU A 118 -4.08 -2.64 -8.37
N PHE A 119 -5.13 -3.06 -7.67
CA PHE A 119 -5.83 -2.19 -6.72
C PHE A 119 -5.11 -2.28 -5.37
N LEU A 120 -4.78 -1.13 -4.78
CA LEU A 120 -4.20 -1.03 -3.45
C LEU A 120 -5.21 -0.38 -2.50
N GLY A 121 -5.40 -0.99 -1.34
CA GLY A 121 -6.05 -0.38 -0.18
C GLY A 121 -5.10 -0.36 1.00
N ILE A 122 -5.12 0.68 1.82
CA ILE A 122 -4.35 0.78 3.06
C ILE A 122 -5.26 1.27 4.17
N VAL A 123 -5.21 0.60 5.33
CA VAL A 123 -5.89 1.03 6.56
C VAL A 123 -4.86 1.37 7.61
N GLY A 124 -5.05 2.52 8.26
CA GLY A 124 -4.34 2.93 9.47
C GLY A 124 -5.12 2.53 10.73
N TRP A 125 -4.47 1.76 11.60
CA TRP A 125 -5.00 1.26 12.86
C TRP A 125 -4.31 1.92 14.05
N GLU A 126 -5.06 2.13 15.12
CA GLU A 126 -4.55 2.67 16.39
C GLU A 126 -3.76 1.62 17.18
N SER A 127 -4.10 0.34 17.01
CA SER A 127 -3.41 -0.79 17.66
C SER A 127 -3.68 -2.12 16.93
N LEU A 128 -2.93 -3.17 17.29
CA LEU A 128 -3.17 -4.53 16.77
C LEU A 128 -4.53 -5.08 17.21
N GLU A 129 -4.99 -4.75 18.41
CA GLU A 129 -6.30 -5.16 18.93
C GLU A 129 -7.43 -4.58 18.07
N SER A 130 -7.36 -3.28 17.76
CA SER A 130 -8.35 -2.61 16.90
C SER A 130 -8.39 -3.21 15.48
N ARG A 131 -7.28 -3.75 14.99
CA ARG A 131 -7.20 -4.48 13.72
C ARG A 131 -7.90 -5.84 13.82
N THR A 132 -7.67 -6.59 14.90
CA THR A 132 -8.26 -7.93 15.10
C THR A 132 -9.78 -7.89 15.20
N GLU A 133 -10.35 -6.84 15.80
CA GLU A 133 -11.81 -6.64 15.86
C GLU A 133 -12.48 -6.60 14.47
N VAL A 134 -11.71 -6.25 13.44
CA VAL A 134 -12.19 -6.12 12.05
C VAL A 134 -11.72 -7.28 11.16
N GLU A 135 -10.86 -8.19 11.65
CA GLU A 135 -10.44 -9.37 10.87
C GLU A 135 -11.62 -10.29 10.50
N GLU A 136 -12.66 -10.35 11.33
CA GLU A 136 -13.89 -11.11 11.02
C GLU A 136 -14.65 -10.53 9.81
N LEU A 137 -14.51 -9.22 9.55
CA LEU A 137 -15.15 -8.54 8.42
C LEU A 137 -14.45 -8.81 7.08
N LYS A 138 -13.19 -9.26 7.10
CA LYS A 138 -12.42 -9.62 5.89
C LYS A 138 -12.79 -10.98 5.31
N LYS A 139 -13.45 -11.84 6.09
CA LYS A 139 -13.76 -13.23 5.72
C LYS A 139 -14.92 -13.37 4.71
N LYS A 140 -15.38 -12.28 4.11
CA LYS A 140 -16.43 -12.30 3.08
C LYS A 140 -16.04 -11.42 1.90
N ASP A 141 -16.19 -12.01 0.71
CA ASP A 141 -16.36 -11.37 -0.60
C ASP A 141 -15.13 -10.95 -1.45
N LEU A 142 -13.89 -11.04 -0.96
CA LEU A 142 -12.71 -10.82 -1.81
C LEU A 142 -11.53 -11.73 -1.46
N ASP A 143 -10.74 -12.03 -2.49
CA ASP A 143 -9.46 -12.74 -2.38
C ASP A 143 -8.38 -11.76 -1.87
N TRP A 144 -8.47 -11.43 -0.58
CA TRP A 144 -7.52 -10.57 0.14
C TRP A 144 -6.20 -11.30 0.47
N GLU A 145 -5.91 -12.44 -0.17
CA GLU A 145 -4.80 -13.34 0.14
C GLU A 145 -3.41 -12.68 -0.04
N ASP A 146 -3.32 -11.55 -0.75
CA ASP A 146 -2.10 -10.73 -0.86
C ASP A 146 -2.15 -9.44 0.01
N SER A 147 -2.63 -9.56 1.24
CA SER A 147 -2.53 -8.51 2.26
C SER A 147 -1.37 -8.74 3.22
N PHE A 148 -0.72 -7.66 3.66
CA PHE A 148 0.35 -7.70 4.66
C PHE A 148 0.27 -6.53 5.64
N VAL A 149 0.80 -6.75 6.84
CA VAL A 149 0.72 -5.80 7.96
C VAL A 149 2.09 -5.20 8.20
N VAL A 150 2.11 -3.89 8.39
CA VAL A 150 3.27 -3.12 8.80
C VAL A 150 2.97 -2.52 10.17
N ALA A 151 3.65 -3.00 11.21
CA ALA A 151 3.59 -2.41 12.54
C ALA A 151 4.81 -1.52 12.74
N PHE A 152 4.60 -0.27 13.15
CA PHE A 152 5.69 0.63 13.51
C PHE A 152 5.94 0.50 15.01
N SER A 153 7.12 -0.01 15.40
CA SER A 153 7.57 0.07 16.78
C SER A 153 7.95 1.51 17.08
N THR A 154 7.18 2.16 17.97
CA THR A 154 7.57 3.42 18.62
C THR A 154 8.59 3.18 19.71
#